data_AF-A0A1F8TGW2-F1
#
_entry.id   AF-A0A1F8TGW2-F1
#
_cell.length_a   1.000
_cell.length_b   1.000
_cell.length_c   1.000
_cell.angle_alpha   90.00
_cell.angle_beta   90.00
_cell.angle_gamma   90.00
#
_symmetry.space_group_name_H-M   'P 1'
#
loop_
_entity.id
_entity.type
_entity.pdbx_description
1 polymer ?
#
loop_
_entity_poly.entity_id
_entity_poly.type
_entity_poly.pdbx_seq_one_letter_code
_entity_poly.pdbx_strand_id
1 'polypeptide(L)'
;MVQSGVEAAMERLGYSREDRPFSPHLTVGRISRNANSDDTRLISKVLETCRVGFLGAACVQEICLFRSDLQPTGAVYTRIFDAVLSQPA
;
A
#
# COMPACT_ATOMS: atom_id res chain seq x y z
N MET A 1 -5.07 14.37 -7.73
CA MET A 1 -4.02 13.41 -7.31
C MET A 1 -4.18 12.12 -8.11
N VAL A 2 -3.14 11.30 -8.26
CA VAL A 2 -3.22 10.02 -9.01
C VAL A 2 -4.29 9.10 -8.41
N GLN A 3 -4.30 8.90 -7.09
CA GLN A 3 -5.25 8.01 -6.42
C GLN A 3 -6.72 8.39 -6.70
N SER A 4 -7.10 9.66 -6.58
CA SER A 4 -8.48 10.10 -6.82
C SER A 4 -8.93 9.86 -8.28
N GLY A 5 -8.00 9.99 -9.23
CA GLY A 5 -8.26 9.71 -10.65
C GLY A 5 -8.46 8.22 -10.92
N VAL A 6 -7.66 7.36 -10.28
CA VAL A 6 -7.83 5.90 -10.33
C VAL A 6 -9.18 5.51 -9.75
N GLU A 7 -9.54 5.97 -8.55
CA GLU A 7 -10.83 5.69 -7.91
C GLU A 7 -12.02 6.05 -8.82
N ALA A 8 -12.03 7.27 -9.38
CA ALA A 8 -13.10 7.71 -10.28
C ALA A 8 -13.16 6.87 -11.57
N ALA A 9 -12.02 6.40 -12.08
CA ALA A 9 -12.00 5.51 -13.24
C ALA A 9 -12.55 4.13 -12.89
N MET A 10 -12.19 3.57 -11.73
CA MET A 10 -12.65 2.27 -11.27
C MET A 10 -14.14 2.26 -10.93
N GLU A 11 -14.66 3.35 -10.37
CA GLU A 11 -16.09 3.55 -10.10
C GLU A 11 -16.93 3.44 -11.37
N ARG A 12 -16.48 4.05 -12.48
CA ARG A 12 -17.14 3.92 -13.79
C ARG A 12 -17.13 2.50 -14.36
N LEU A 13 -16.22 1.64 -13.88
CA LEU A 13 -16.14 0.22 -14.24
C LEU A 13 -16.97 -0.67 -13.29
N GLY A 14 -17.62 -0.09 -12.27
CA GLY A 14 -18.47 -0.81 -11.32
C GLY A 14 -17.78 -1.20 -10.01
N TYR A 15 -16.56 -0.75 -9.74
CA TYR A 15 -15.89 -0.98 -8.46
C TYR A 15 -16.24 0.11 -7.45
N SER A 16 -16.65 -0.29 -6.24
CA SER A 16 -16.91 0.68 -5.16
C SER A 16 -15.65 1.42 -4.74
N ARG A 17 -15.79 2.70 -4.41
CA ARG A 17 -14.71 3.51 -3.85
C ARG A 17 -14.39 3.07 -2.42
N GLU A 18 -13.15 3.31 -2.00
CA GLU A 18 -12.76 3.17 -0.60
C GLU A 18 -13.24 4.39 0.21
N ASP A 19 -13.98 4.13 1.31
CA ASP A 19 -14.51 5.19 2.20
C ASP A 19 -13.41 5.81 3.07
N ARG A 20 -12.34 5.05 3.34
CA ARG A 20 -11.23 5.53 4.16
C ARG A 20 -10.37 6.52 3.37
N PRO A 21 -9.94 7.64 3.99
CA PRO A 21 -9.01 8.57 3.36
C PRO A 21 -7.73 7.87 2.92
N PHE A 22 -7.24 8.25 1.74
CA PHE A 22 -5.97 7.74 1.25
C PHE A 22 -4.82 8.28 2.12
N SER A 23 -4.11 7.36 2.78
CA SER A 23 -2.89 7.63 3.52
C SER A 23 -1.73 6.89 2.83
N PRO A 24 -0.91 7.57 2.01
CA PRO A 24 0.20 6.90 1.32
C PRO A 24 1.25 6.43 2.34
N HIS A 25 1.52 5.14 2.35
CA HIS A 25 2.50 4.53 3.26
C HIS A 25 3.16 3.31 2.61
N LEU A 26 4.36 2.98 3.07
CA LEU A 26 5.03 1.72 2.75
C LEU A 26 4.78 0.73 3.88
N THR A 27 4.09 -0.38 3.60
CA THR A 27 3.93 -1.46 4.58
C THR A 27 5.26 -2.19 4.74
N VAL A 28 5.88 -2.09 5.92
CA VAL A 28 7.13 -2.80 6.26
C VAL A 28 6.90 -4.10 7.03
N GLY A 29 5.72 -4.25 7.63
CA GLY A 29 5.34 -5.43 8.39
C GLY A 29 3.87 -5.34 8.80
N ARG A 30 3.28 -6.48 9.19
CA ARG A 30 1.92 -6.57 9.73
C ARG A 30 1.94 -7.48 10.94
N ILE A 31 1.28 -7.04 12.01
CA ILE A 31 1.09 -7.88 13.20
C ILE A 31 -0.11 -8.80 12.93
N SER A 32 0.04 -10.09 13.24
CA SER A 32 -1.05 -11.06 13.11
C SER A 32 -2.23 -10.67 13.99
N ARG A 33 -3.47 -10.88 13.49
CA ARG A 33 -4.69 -10.69 14.30
C ARG A 33 -4.76 -11.64 15.50
N ASN A 34 -4.03 -12.75 15.44
CA ASN A 34 -3.95 -13.75 16.50
C ASN A 34 -2.70 -13.55 17.40
N ALA A 35 -1.96 -12.45 17.24
CA ALA A 35 -0.85 -12.14 18.13
C ALA A 35 -1.38 -11.92 19.55
N ASN A 36 -0.63 -12.41 20.55
CA ASN A 36 -1.01 -12.16 21.94
C ASN A 36 -0.81 -10.66 22.29
N SER A 37 -1.49 -10.23 23.36
CA SER A 37 -1.50 -8.83 23.78
C SER A 37 -0.14 -8.34 24.27
N ASP A 38 0.68 -9.22 24.86
CA ASP A 38 1.98 -8.83 25.39
C ASP A 38 2.99 -8.55 24.27
N ASP A 39 3.04 -9.40 23.24
CA ASP A 39 3.86 -9.19 22.04
C ASP A 39 3.43 -7.91 21.30
N THR A 40 2.12 -7.71 21.14
CA THR A 40 1.59 -6.50 20.50
C THR A 40 1.98 -5.24 21.26
N ARG A 41 1.89 -5.27 22.60
CA ARG A 41 2.30 -4.16 23.47
C ARG A 41 3.80 -3.89 23.37
N LEU A 42 4.62 -4.94 23.36
CA LEU A 42 6.07 -4.82 23.21
C LEU A 42 6.44 -4.18 21.87
N ILE A 43 5.83 -4.64 20.77
CA ILE A 43 6.07 -4.08 19.43
C ILE A 43 5.64 -2.61 19.39
N SER A 44 4.45 -2.26 19.92
CA SER A 44 3.99 -0.85 19.99
C SER A 44 4.99 0.03 20.70
N LYS A 45 5.46 -0.39 21.88
CA LYS A 45 6.40 0.37 22.70
C LYS A 45 7.73 0.62 21.97
N VAL A 46 8.24 -0.38 21.25
CA VAL A 46 9.47 -0.20 20.45
C VAL A 46 9.22 0.78 19.30
N LEU A 47 8.11 0.63 18.56
CA LEU A 47 7.77 1.50 17.43
C LEU A 47 7.53 2.95 17.84
N GLU A 48 6.93 3.21 19.01
CA GLU A 48 6.72 4.56 19.56
C GLU A 48 8.03 5.32 19.78
N THR A 49 9.12 4.61 20.11
CA THR A 49 10.45 5.19 20.30
C THR A 49 11.26 5.29 19.02
N CYS A 50 10.83 4.60 17.97
CA CYS A 50 11.54 4.54 16.69
C CYS A 50 11.21 5.78 15.84
N ARG A 51 12.18 6.67 15.66
CA ARG A 51 12.04 7.81 14.76
C ARG A 51 12.56 7.45 13.38
N VAL A 52 11.64 7.32 12.43
CA VAL A 52 11.99 7.19 11.02
C VAL A 52 12.20 8.58 10.46
N GLY A 53 13.44 8.89 10.07
CA GLY A 53 13.80 10.14 9.41
C GLY A 53 13.46 10.12 7.91
N PHE A 54 14.07 11.03 7.16
CA PHE A 54 14.01 10.98 5.71
C PHE A 54 14.73 9.73 5.18
N LEU A 55 13.98 8.83 4.54
CA LEU A 55 14.52 7.61 3.95
C LEU A 55 15.02 7.80 2.51
N GLY A 56 14.49 8.81 1.82
CA GLY A 56 14.78 9.06 0.42
C GLY A 56 13.58 9.63 -0.33
N ALA A 57 13.83 10.07 -1.55
CA ALA A 57 12.81 10.48 -2.51
C ALA A 57 13.04 9.72 -3.81
N ALA A 58 11.96 9.32 -4.46
CA ALA A 58 12.00 8.64 -5.75
C ALA A 58 11.01 9.31 -6.70
N CYS A 59 11.41 9.46 -7.96
CA CYS A 59 10.50 9.87 -9.01
C CYS A 59 9.66 8.65 -9.44
N VAL A 60 8.34 8.78 -9.40
CA VAL A 60 7.42 7.72 -9.85
C VAL A 60 7.42 7.71 -11.38
N GLN A 61 7.91 6.62 -11.96
CA GLN A 61 8.03 6.46 -13.42
C GLN A 61 6.86 5.70 -14.04
N GLU A 62 6.15 4.90 -13.26
CA GLU A 62 5.06 4.07 -13.74
C GLU A 62 4.02 3.79 -12.66
N ILE A 63 2.81 3.42 -13.10
CA ILE A 63 1.77 2.82 -12.26
C ILE A 63 1.57 1.39 -12.75
N CYS A 64 1.72 0.42 -11.85
CA CYS A 64 1.55 -0.99 -12.16
C CYS A 64 0.20 -1.49 -11.64
N LEU A 65 -0.56 -2.20 -12.48
CA LEU A 65 -1.70 -3.00 -12.03
C LEU A 65 -1.22 -4.39 -11.63
N PHE A 66 -1.54 -4.77 -10.39
CA PHE A 66 -1.21 -6.09 -9.86
C PHE A 66 -2.47 -6.94 -9.71
N ARG A 67 -2.36 -8.22 -10.05
CA ARG A 67 -3.25 -9.27 -9.58
C ARG A 67 -2.71 -9.85 -8.28
N SER A 68 -3.59 -10.03 -7.30
CA SER A 68 -3.29 -10.65 -6.01
C SER A 68 -3.96 -12.01 -5.91
N ASP A 69 -3.18 -13.08 -6.06
CA ASP A 69 -3.67 -14.44 -5.90
C ASP A 69 -3.49 -14.87 -4.42
N LEU A 70 -4.60 -14.99 -3.68
CA LEU A 70 -4.58 -15.28 -2.24
C LEU A 70 -4.26 -16.76 -1.98
N GLN A 71 -3.21 -17.03 -1.20
CA GLN A 71 -2.83 -18.37 -0.76
C GLN A 71 -2.74 -18.43 0.77
N PRO A 72 -2.84 -19.62 1.40
CA PRO A 72 -2.67 -19.76 2.84
C PRO A 72 -1.32 -19.24 3.37
N THR A 73 -0.28 -19.27 2.54
CA THR A 73 1.07 -18.76 2.86
C THR A 73 1.23 -17.26 2.64
N GLY A 74 0.25 -16.60 2.02
CA GLY A 74 0.29 -15.18 1.66
C GLY A 74 -0.21 -14.90 0.26
N ALA A 75 -0.37 -13.62 -0.09
CA ALA A 75 -0.73 -13.21 -1.44
C ALA A 75 0.49 -13.33 -2.38
N VAL A 76 0.28 -13.92 -3.55
CA VAL A 76 1.24 -13.88 -4.66
C VAL A 76 0.82 -12.75 -5.59
N TYR A 77 1.71 -11.79 -5.80
CA TYR A 77 1.46 -10.63 -6.66
C TYR A 77 2.03 -10.86 -8.05
N THR A 78 1.18 -10.78 -9.06
CA THR A 78 1.59 -10.79 -10.46
C THR A 78 1.32 -9.42 -11.06
N ARG A 79 2.34 -8.81 -11.64
CA ARG A 79 2.18 -7.58 -12.43
C ARG A 79 1.48 -7.95 -13.74
N ILE A 80 0.35 -7.28 -14.03
CA ILE A 80 -0.46 -7.60 -15.22
C ILE A 80 -0.55 -6.44 -16.22
N PHE A 81 -0.17 -5.22 -15.82
CA PHE A 81 -0.08 -4.07 -16.71
C PHE A 81 0.84 -2.99 -16.12
N ASP A 82 1.54 -2.26 -17.00
CA ASP A 82 2.39 -1.12 -16.65
C ASP A 82 1.94 0.12 -17.44
N ALA A 83 1.63 1.19 -16.71
CA ALA A 83 1.32 2.51 -17.27
C ALA A 83 2.51 3.45 -17.02
N VAL A 84 3.35 3.64 -18.04
CA VAL A 84 4.48 4.58 -17.96
C VAL A 84 3.96 6.01 -17.82
N LEU A 85 4.46 6.71 -16.83
CA LEU A 85 4.22 8.13 -16.65
C LEU A 85 5.28 8.89 -17.45
N SER A 86 4.84 9.63 -18.47
CA SER A 86 5.72 10.56 -19.18
C SER A 86 6.30 11.56 -18.17
N GLN A 87 7.61 11.83 -18.27
CA GLN A 87 8.20 12.89 -17.47
C GLN A 87 7.48 14.21 -17.78
N PRO A 88 7.24 15.06 -16.76
CA PRO A 88 6.82 16.43 -17.04
C PRO A 88 7.89 17.08 -17.93
N ALA A 89 7.44 17.74 -19.00
CA ALA A 89 8.28 18.55 -19.87
C ALA A 89 8.95 19.70 -19.08
#